data_AF-A0A7S1W1B1-F1
#
_entry.id   AF-A0A7S1W1B1-F1
#
_cell.length_a   1.000
_cell.length_b   1.000
_cell.length_c   1.000
_cell.angle_alpha   90.00
_cell.angle_beta   90.00
_cell.angle_gamma   90.00
#
_symmetry.space_group_name_H-M   'P 1'
#
loop_
_entity.id
_entity.type
_entity.pdbx_description
1 polymer ?
#
loop_
_entity_poly.entity_id
_entity_poly.type
_entity_poly.pdbx_seq_one_letter_code
_entity_poly.pdbx_strand_id
1 'polypeptide(L)'
;LAVVTMLPDGKTHEYKAKVNGIATKVHPGLKPGMLIDDSVIDKNIAVVIPQFTVTPVFADHGETIKETKVSVGSKVSRGDVIAVTELPGGEEHTYKVPVAGVVTAVHPRMQPGFEVTSGLYNKAIVEIEAHGGQVVVQGLPNEVFGSWKVEVGQAVQP
;
A
#
# COMPACT_ATOMS: atom_id res chain seq x y z
N LEU A 1 -2.91 15.06 -5.78
CA LEU A 1 -3.72 16.14 -5.14
C LEU A 1 -2.99 16.62 -3.89
N ALA A 2 -2.77 17.93 -3.74
CA ALA A 2 -2.20 18.48 -2.52
C ALA A 2 -3.13 18.25 -1.33
N VAL A 3 -2.57 17.99 -0.15
CA VAL A 3 -3.26 17.79 1.13
C VAL A 3 -3.45 19.13 1.84
N VAL A 4 -2.44 20.00 1.79
CA VAL A 4 -2.47 21.32 2.43
C VAL A 4 -1.63 22.32 1.63
N THR A 5 -2.03 23.58 1.69
CA THR A 5 -1.22 24.72 1.25
C THR A 5 -0.63 25.44 2.47
N MET A 6 0.67 25.65 2.45
CA MET A 6 1.43 26.42 3.42
C MET A 6 2.03 27.66 2.76
N LEU A 7 2.34 28.69 3.54
CA LEU A 7 2.88 29.96 3.07
C LEU A 7 4.20 30.29 3.78
N PRO A 8 5.33 29.67 3.41
CA PRO A 8 6.65 30.19 3.76
C PRO A 8 6.92 31.49 2.98
N ASP A 9 7.21 32.58 3.69
CA ASP A 9 7.67 33.86 3.10
C ASP A 9 6.72 34.46 2.04
N GLY A 10 5.41 34.23 2.20
CA GLY A 10 4.39 34.72 1.26
C GLY A 10 4.27 33.92 -0.04
N LYS A 11 4.99 32.80 -0.19
CA LYS A 11 4.88 31.88 -1.33
C LYS A 11 4.09 30.62 -0.95
N THR A 12 3.21 30.18 -1.83
CA THR A 12 2.43 28.94 -1.67
C THR A 12 3.32 27.69 -1.85
N HIS A 13 3.41 26.88 -0.80
CA HIS A 13 3.94 25.51 -0.81
C HIS A 13 2.79 24.51 -0.69
N GLU A 14 2.67 23.59 -1.64
CA GLU A 14 1.70 22.49 -1.57
C GLU A 14 2.34 21.21 -1.02
N TYR A 15 1.81 20.70 0.08
CA TYR A 15 2.21 19.40 0.61
C TYR A 15 1.34 18.32 0.02
N LYS A 16 1.96 17.33 -0.64
CA LYS A 16 1.25 16.20 -1.24
C LYS A 16 1.43 14.94 -0.39
N ALA A 17 0.44 14.06 -0.40
CA ALA A 17 0.59 12.73 0.16
C ALA A 17 1.64 11.96 -0.65
N LYS A 18 2.52 11.22 0.02
CA LYS A 18 3.54 10.39 -0.67
C LYS A 18 2.97 9.11 -1.29
N VAL A 19 1.69 8.84 -1.05
CA VAL A 19 0.98 7.60 -1.42
C VAL A 19 -0.46 7.93 -1.82
N ASN A 20 -1.03 7.07 -2.67
CA ASN A 20 -2.48 7.07 -2.91
C ASN A 20 -3.20 6.60 -1.64
N GLY A 21 -4.24 7.30 -1.22
CA GLY A 21 -4.93 6.94 0.02
C GLY A 21 -6.20 7.74 0.28
N ILE A 22 -6.74 7.60 1.49
CA ILE A 22 -7.84 8.38 2.03
C ILE A 22 -7.30 9.23 3.18
N ALA A 23 -7.57 10.53 3.17
CA ALA A 23 -7.32 11.37 4.33
C ALA A 23 -8.27 10.96 5.46
N THR A 24 -7.75 10.45 6.58
CA THR A 24 -8.57 9.99 7.72
C THR A 24 -8.55 10.95 8.89
N LYS A 25 -7.53 11.81 8.96
CA LYS A 25 -7.46 12.92 9.90
C LYS A 25 -6.82 14.12 9.22
N VAL A 26 -7.35 15.29 9.53
CA VAL A 26 -6.69 16.59 9.32
C VAL A 26 -6.59 17.26 10.67
N HIS A 27 -5.56 18.07 10.90
CA HIS A 27 -5.34 18.70 12.20
C HIS A 27 -6.50 19.67 12.52
N PRO A 28 -7.35 19.38 13.52
CA PRO A 28 -8.62 20.08 13.71
C PRO A 28 -8.46 21.53 14.16
N GLY A 29 -7.30 21.85 14.75
CA GLY A 29 -6.98 23.19 15.25
C GLY A 29 -6.35 24.15 14.24
N LEU A 30 -5.97 23.71 13.03
CA LEU A 30 -5.30 24.59 12.07
C LEU A 30 -6.30 25.46 11.32
N LYS A 31 -6.12 26.78 11.42
CA LYS A 31 -6.90 27.80 10.72
C LYS A 31 -5.99 28.62 9.81
N PRO A 32 -6.49 29.13 8.67
CA PRO A 32 -5.73 30.01 7.79
C PRO A 32 -5.06 31.15 8.57
N GLY A 33 -3.76 31.35 8.34
CA GLY A 33 -2.95 32.36 9.01
C GLY A 33 -2.25 31.90 10.30
N MET A 34 -2.47 30.66 10.75
CA MET A 34 -1.75 30.12 11.92
C MET A 34 -0.32 29.73 11.57
N LEU A 35 0.63 30.09 12.43
CA LEU A 35 2.03 29.66 12.34
C LEU A 35 2.17 28.22 12.85
N ILE A 36 2.89 27.38 12.10
CA ILE A 36 3.35 26.08 12.58
C ILE A 36 4.62 26.30 13.38
N ASP A 37 4.46 26.54 14.67
CA ASP A 37 5.57 26.70 15.61
C ASP A 37 5.55 25.58 16.67
N ASP A 38 6.41 25.70 17.67
CA ASP A 38 6.51 24.72 18.75
C ASP A 38 5.31 24.73 19.72
N SER A 39 4.37 25.69 19.58
CA SER A 39 3.10 25.69 20.31
C SER A 39 2.03 24.79 19.66
N VAL A 40 2.22 24.41 18.39
CA VAL A 40 1.43 23.36 17.74
C VAL A 40 1.92 22.01 18.26
N ILE A 41 1.20 21.47 19.25
CA ILE A 41 1.52 20.23 19.97
C ILE A 41 1.74 19.05 19.00
N ASP A 42 1.04 19.04 17.86
CA ASP A 42 1.20 18.01 16.84
C ASP A 42 1.49 18.60 15.45
N LYS A 43 2.73 18.46 14.98
CA LYS A 43 3.16 18.87 13.63
C LYS A 43 2.63 17.92 12.54
N ASN A 44 1.89 16.88 12.90
CA ASN A 44 1.16 16.01 11.98
C ASN A 44 -0.08 16.74 11.48
N ILE A 45 0.01 17.28 10.29
CA ILE A 45 -1.03 18.09 9.67
C ILE A 45 -2.15 17.19 9.13
N ALA A 46 -1.82 16.07 8.53
CA ALA A 46 -2.82 15.11 8.09
C ALA A 46 -2.33 13.67 8.21
N VAL A 47 -3.27 12.75 8.40
CA VAL A 47 -3.04 11.31 8.33
C VAL A 47 -3.76 10.78 7.11
N VAL A 48 -3.00 10.12 6.24
CA VAL A 48 -3.49 9.43 5.06
C VAL A 48 -3.35 7.94 5.29
N ILE A 49 -4.45 7.20 5.17
CA ILE A 49 -4.42 5.74 5.13
C ILE A 49 -4.36 5.33 3.66
N PRO A 50 -3.33 4.59 3.24
CA PRO A 50 -3.24 4.08 1.87
C PRO A 50 -4.46 3.23 1.52
N GLN A 51 -4.96 3.37 0.30
CA GLN A 51 -6.02 2.47 -0.17
C GLN A 51 -5.44 1.07 -0.31
N PHE A 52 -6.15 0.08 0.24
CA PHE A 52 -5.77 -1.33 0.09
C PHE A 52 -5.72 -1.67 -1.39
N THR A 53 -4.57 -2.16 -1.82
CA THR A 53 -4.41 -2.68 -3.17
C THR A 53 -4.23 -4.18 -3.05
N VAL A 54 -5.14 -4.95 -3.67
CA VAL A 54 -4.98 -6.38 -3.80
C VAL A 54 -4.02 -6.63 -4.96
N THR A 55 -2.88 -7.25 -4.66
CA THR A 55 -1.87 -7.62 -5.66
C THR A 55 -1.91 -9.13 -5.88
N PRO A 56 -2.43 -9.61 -7.02
CA PRO A 56 -2.38 -11.01 -7.37
C PRO A 56 -0.96 -11.42 -7.81
N VAL A 57 -0.55 -12.62 -7.42
CA VAL A 57 0.66 -13.29 -7.93
C VAL A 57 0.19 -14.37 -8.88
N PHE A 58 0.59 -14.30 -10.14
CA PHE A 58 0.16 -15.23 -11.18
C PHE A 58 1.20 -16.32 -11.41
N ALA A 59 0.75 -17.57 -11.55
CA ALA A 59 1.61 -18.64 -12.04
C ALA A 59 1.52 -18.80 -13.55
N ASP A 60 2.63 -19.27 -14.14
CA ASP A 60 2.72 -19.57 -15.57
C ASP A 60 2.05 -20.91 -15.93
N HIS A 61 1.61 -21.00 -17.18
CA HIS A 61 0.90 -22.19 -17.67
C HIS A 61 1.84 -23.38 -17.84
N GLY A 62 1.39 -24.56 -17.40
CA GLY A 62 2.12 -25.82 -17.54
C GLY A 62 3.12 -26.09 -16.42
N GLU A 63 3.16 -25.25 -15.39
CA GLU A 63 3.94 -25.52 -14.19
C GLU A 63 3.17 -26.44 -13.22
N THR A 64 3.89 -27.27 -12.47
CA THR A 64 3.31 -28.12 -11.42
C THR A 64 3.61 -27.54 -10.04
N ILE A 65 2.59 -27.34 -9.21
CA ILE A 65 2.79 -26.88 -7.83
C ILE A 65 3.55 -27.95 -7.05
N LYS A 66 4.69 -27.59 -6.44
CA LYS A 66 5.42 -28.46 -5.53
C LYS A 66 5.09 -28.16 -4.08
N GLU A 67 5.08 -26.88 -3.73
CA GLU A 67 4.92 -26.45 -2.35
C GLU A 67 4.27 -25.06 -2.29
N THR A 68 3.38 -24.87 -1.32
CA THR A 68 2.81 -23.57 -0.95
C THR A 68 3.28 -23.24 0.46
N LYS A 69 3.91 -22.07 0.64
CA LYS A 69 4.55 -21.66 1.91
C LYS A 69 3.74 -20.66 2.74
N VAL A 70 2.60 -20.23 2.23
CA VAL A 70 1.76 -19.22 2.88
C VAL A 70 0.33 -19.71 3.04
N SER A 71 -0.36 -19.12 4.01
CA SER A 71 -1.78 -19.36 4.29
C SER A 71 -2.54 -18.04 4.30
N VAL A 72 -3.86 -18.09 4.13
CA VAL A 72 -4.71 -16.92 4.35
C VAL A 72 -4.50 -16.37 5.77
N GLY A 73 -4.32 -15.06 5.89
CA GLY A 73 -3.99 -14.36 7.13
C GLY A 73 -2.48 -14.26 7.42
N SER A 74 -1.61 -14.93 6.66
CA SER A 74 -0.16 -14.80 6.83
C SER A 74 0.31 -13.38 6.50
N LYS A 75 1.11 -12.79 7.38
CA LYS A 75 1.86 -11.56 7.10
C LYS A 75 3.10 -11.92 6.30
N VAL A 76 3.35 -11.18 5.23
CA VAL A 76 4.46 -11.42 4.31
C VAL A 76 5.19 -10.12 3.97
N SER A 77 6.49 -10.23 3.72
CA SER A 77 7.37 -9.14 3.30
C SER A 77 7.72 -9.27 1.82
N ARG A 78 8.08 -8.14 1.19
CA ARG A 78 8.56 -8.16 -0.19
C ARG A 78 9.78 -9.08 -0.32
N GLY A 79 9.72 -10.00 -1.27
CA GLY A 79 10.78 -10.98 -1.54
C GLY A 79 10.61 -12.32 -0.84
N ASP A 80 9.68 -12.43 0.12
CA ASP A 80 9.36 -13.72 0.76
C ASP A 80 8.86 -14.72 -0.28
N VAL A 81 9.12 -16.01 -0.03
CA VAL A 81 8.70 -17.09 -0.93
C VAL A 81 7.25 -17.49 -0.62
N ILE A 82 6.42 -17.53 -1.65
CA ILE A 82 5.00 -17.86 -1.58
C ILE A 82 4.76 -19.31 -1.95
N ALA A 83 5.35 -19.74 -3.06
CA ALA A 83 5.17 -21.06 -3.62
C ALA A 83 6.41 -21.46 -4.43
N VAL A 84 6.60 -22.76 -4.56
CA VAL A 84 7.58 -23.36 -5.46
C VAL A 84 6.82 -24.24 -6.44
N THR A 85 7.13 -24.10 -7.72
CA THR A 85 6.59 -24.90 -8.81
C THR A 85 7.71 -25.59 -9.57
N GLU A 86 7.35 -26.59 -10.36
CA GLU A 86 8.24 -27.27 -11.28
C GLU A 86 7.84 -26.94 -12.73
N LEU A 87 8.81 -26.48 -13.50
CA LEU A 87 8.69 -26.17 -14.93
C LEU A 87 8.67 -27.45 -15.78
N PRO A 88 8.10 -27.40 -17.01
CA PRO A 88 8.26 -28.46 -18.00
C PRO A 88 9.74 -28.67 -18.35
N GLY A 89 10.40 -29.60 -17.66
CA GLY A 89 11.86 -29.77 -17.71
C GLY A 89 12.50 -30.13 -16.37
N GLY A 90 11.73 -30.05 -15.27
CA GLY A 90 12.16 -30.46 -13.93
C GLY A 90 12.89 -29.36 -13.14
N GLU A 91 13.05 -28.16 -13.71
CA GLU A 91 13.61 -27.01 -13.01
C GLU A 91 12.58 -26.41 -12.05
N GLU A 92 13.02 -25.95 -10.87
CA GLU A 92 12.14 -25.33 -9.89
C GLU A 92 12.05 -23.81 -10.10
N HIS A 93 10.82 -23.29 -10.06
CA HIS A 93 10.53 -21.87 -10.10
C HIS A 93 9.95 -21.43 -8.75
N THR A 94 10.51 -20.38 -8.18
CA THR A 94 10.06 -19.80 -6.90
C THR A 94 9.28 -18.51 -7.12
N TYR A 95 8.03 -18.50 -6.67
CA TYR A 95 7.19 -17.29 -6.65
C TYR A 95 7.46 -16.48 -5.39
N LYS A 96 7.74 -15.18 -5.58
CA LYS A 96 8.06 -14.24 -4.49
C LYS A 96 7.00 -13.17 -4.33
N VAL A 97 6.90 -12.67 -3.10
CA VAL A 97 6.00 -11.58 -2.72
C VAL A 97 6.44 -10.26 -3.36
N PRO A 98 5.58 -9.62 -4.19
CA PRO A 98 5.91 -8.35 -4.83
C PRO A 98 5.80 -7.15 -3.87
N VAL A 99 4.90 -7.24 -2.89
CA VAL A 99 4.60 -6.17 -1.93
C VAL A 99 4.34 -6.75 -0.53
N ALA A 100 4.83 -6.09 0.51
CA ALA A 100 4.55 -6.49 1.88
C ALA A 100 3.06 -6.32 2.21
N GLY A 101 2.47 -7.24 2.96
CA GLY A 101 1.04 -7.23 3.22
C GLY A 101 0.55 -8.47 3.97
N VAL A 102 -0.76 -8.72 3.84
CA VAL A 102 -1.41 -9.92 4.38
C VAL A 102 -1.97 -10.71 3.21
N VAL A 103 -1.76 -12.03 3.24
CA VAL A 103 -2.37 -12.94 2.27
C VAL A 103 -3.86 -13.02 2.53
N THR A 104 -4.67 -12.57 1.57
CA THR A 104 -6.14 -12.55 1.69
C THR A 104 -6.79 -13.74 1.00
N ALA A 105 -6.14 -14.29 -0.03
CA ALA A 105 -6.58 -15.51 -0.69
C ALA A 105 -5.39 -16.36 -1.13
N VAL A 106 -5.57 -17.68 -1.07
CA VAL A 106 -4.70 -18.67 -1.70
C VAL A 106 -5.59 -19.51 -2.61
N HIS A 107 -5.15 -19.79 -3.83
CA HIS A 107 -5.97 -20.51 -4.79
C HIS A 107 -6.29 -21.93 -4.25
N PRO A 108 -7.56 -22.39 -4.26
CA PRO A 108 -7.97 -23.63 -3.57
C PRO A 108 -7.26 -24.90 -4.04
N ARG A 109 -6.73 -24.89 -5.26
CA ARG A 109 -6.02 -26.01 -5.89
C ARG A 109 -4.49 -25.95 -5.74
N MET A 110 -3.96 -25.08 -4.88
CA MET A 110 -2.52 -24.95 -4.59
C MET A 110 -1.96 -26.12 -3.76
N GLN A 111 -2.27 -27.35 -4.18
CA GLN A 111 -1.79 -28.58 -3.57
C GLN A 111 -0.61 -29.13 -4.39
N PRO A 112 0.38 -29.77 -3.74
CA PRO A 112 1.47 -30.44 -4.44
C PRO A 112 0.96 -31.42 -5.51
N GLY A 113 1.57 -31.38 -6.70
CA GLY A 113 1.21 -32.20 -7.86
C GLY A 113 0.09 -31.61 -8.73
N PHE A 114 -0.48 -30.46 -8.39
CA PHE A 114 -1.47 -29.81 -9.24
C PHE A 114 -0.80 -29.04 -10.39
N GLU A 115 -1.25 -29.28 -11.63
CA GLU A 115 -0.77 -28.60 -12.82
C GLU A 115 -1.56 -27.30 -13.07
N VAL A 116 -0.83 -26.20 -13.30
CA VAL A 116 -1.38 -24.89 -13.67
C VAL A 116 -1.84 -24.93 -15.13
N THR A 117 -3.06 -25.39 -15.34
CA THR A 117 -3.67 -25.49 -16.68
C THR A 117 -4.43 -24.22 -17.08
N SER A 118 -4.70 -24.08 -18.38
CA SER A 118 -5.48 -22.96 -18.95
C SER A 118 -6.92 -22.85 -18.42
N GLY A 119 -7.43 -23.89 -17.77
CA GLY A 119 -8.75 -23.90 -17.12
C GLY A 119 -8.80 -23.20 -15.76
N LEU A 120 -7.68 -22.70 -15.25
CA LEU A 120 -7.67 -21.77 -14.12
C LEU A 120 -8.16 -20.40 -14.61
N TYR A 121 -9.47 -20.14 -14.43
CA TYR A 121 -10.10 -18.86 -14.76
C TYR A 121 -9.44 -17.66 -14.06
N ASN A 122 -8.72 -17.91 -12.96
CA ASN A 122 -7.86 -16.95 -12.29
C ASN A 122 -6.50 -17.62 -12.03
N LYS A 123 -5.47 -17.27 -12.81
CA LYS A 123 -4.09 -17.78 -12.63
C LYS A 123 -3.42 -17.25 -11.36
N ALA A 124 -4.11 -16.40 -10.58
CA ALA A 124 -3.61 -15.90 -9.32
C ALA A 124 -3.50 -17.06 -8.34
N ILE A 125 -2.27 -17.39 -7.93
CA ILE A 125 -2.01 -18.42 -6.93
C ILE A 125 -2.20 -17.89 -5.51
N VAL A 126 -1.95 -16.59 -5.31
CA VAL A 126 -2.10 -15.88 -4.04
C VAL A 126 -2.50 -14.44 -4.32
N GLU A 127 -3.39 -13.90 -3.48
CA GLU A 127 -3.72 -12.49 -3.42
C GLU A 127 -3.20 -11.88 -2.13
N ILE A 128 -2.54 -10.73 -2.25
CA ILE A 128 -1.93 -10.03 -1.13
C ILE A 128 -2.54 -8.65 -1.02
N GLU A 129 -3.17 -8.38 0.11
CA GLU A 129 -3.60 -7.03 0.47
C GLU A 129 -2.40 -6.26 1.03
N ALA A 130 -1.95 -5.26 0.28
CA ALA A 130 -0.89 -4.38 0.73
C ALA A 130 -1.42 -3.47 1.86
N HIS A 131 -0.92 -3.66 3.07
CA HIS A 131 -1.12 -2.71 4.15
C HIS A 131 -0.07 -1.60 4.02
N GLY A 132 -0.45 -0.49 3.41
CA GLY A 132 0.30 0.73 3.61
C GLY A 132 0.08 1.20 5.05
N GLY A 133 1.15 1.34 5.84
CA GLY A 133 1.07 2.00 7.13
C GLY A 133 0.48 3.41 7.01
N GLN A 134 0.05 4.01 8.12
CA GLN A 134 -0.39 5.41 8.13
C GLN A 134 0.73 6.31 7.61
N VAL A 135 0.44 7.10 6.57
CA VAL A 135 1.36 8.11 6.08
C VAL A 135 0.94 9.45 6.65
N VAL A 136 1.86 10.06 7.39
CA VAL A 136 1.65 11.35 8.01
C VAL A 136 2.24 12.45 7.14
N VAL A 137 1.42 13.44 6.82
CA VAL A 137 1.88 14.68 6.20
C VAL A 137 2.27 15.63 7.33
N GLN A 138 3.56 15.99 7.39
CA GLN A 138 4.10 16.90 8.38
C GLN A 138 4.37 18.26 7.73
N GLY A 139 4.00 19.33 8.43
CA GLY A 139 4.39 20.68 8.05
C GLY A 139 5.82 21.00 8.49
N LEU A 140 6.45 21.94 7.80
CA LEU A 140 7.76 22.44 8.23
C LEU A 140 7.59 23.50 9.33
N PRO A 141 8.59 23.63 10.24
CA PRO A 141 8.60 24.71 11.22
C PRO A 141 8.56 26.09 10.56
N ASN A 142 7.87 27.04 11.18
CA ASN A 142 7.73 28.45 10.78
C ASN A 142 6.93 28.69 9.49
N GLU A 143 6.20 27.69 8.99
CA GLU A 143 5.26 27.91 7.89
C GLU A 143 3.92 28.43 8.38
N VAL A 144 3.28 29.30 7.59
CA VAL A 144 1.91 29.75 7.86
C VAL A 144 0.93 28.82 7.16
N PHE A 145 -0.01 28.23 7.89
CA PHE A 145 -1.07 27.42 7.31
C PHE A 145 -1.97 28.29 6.42
N GLY A 146 -2.10 27.91 5.15
CA GLY A 146 -2.94 28.62 4.17
C GLY A 146 -4.36 28.05 4.15
N SER A 147 -4.50 26.83 3.64
CA SER A 147 -5.81 26.17 3.56
C SER A 147 -5.68 24.65 3.40
N TRP A 148 -6.71 23.94 3.84
CA TRP A 148 -6.91 22.53 3.46
C TRP A 148 -7.20 22.41 1.96
N LYS A 149 -6.70 21.35 1.35
CA LYS A 149 -7.03 20.96 -0.03
C LYS A 149 -7.78 19.62 -0.10
N VAL A 150 -7.92 18.97 1.05
CA VAL A 150 -8.61 17.69 1.21
C VAL A 150 -9.47 17.70 2.46
N GLU A 151 -10.58 16.98 2.41
CA GLU A 151 -11.43 16.70 3.56
C GLU A 151 -11.21 15.27 4.08
N VAL A 152 -11.60 15.02 5.33
CA VAL A 152 -11.64 13.65 5.87
C VAL A 152 -12.58 12.80 5.01
N GLY A 153 -12.10 11.65 4.55
CA GLY A 153 -12.81 10.76 3.63
C GLY A 153 -12.47 10.99 2.16
N GLN A 154 -11.77 12.06 1.79
CA GLN A 154 -11.41 12.34 0.41
C GLN A 154 -10.19 11.51 -0.04
N ALA A 155 -10.25 11.03 -1.28
CA ALA A 155 -9.11 10.37 -1.91
C ALA A 155 -7.98 11.37 -2.22
N VAL A 156 -6.76 10.95 -1.92
CA VAL A 156 -5.52 11.70 -2.17
C VAL A 156 -4.60 10.89 -3.06
N GLN A 157 -3.88 11.60 -3.93
CA GLN A 157 -2.90 11.05 -4.87
C GLN A 157 -1.61 11.88 -4.79
N PRO A 158 -0.43 11.33 -5.11
CA PRO A 158 0.83 12.08 -5.20
C PRO A 158 0.80 13.28 -6.16
#